data_AF-A0A4Y8PEJ7-F1
#
_entry.id   AF-A0A4Y8PEJ7-F1
#
_cell.length_a   1.000
_cell.length_b   1.000
_cell.length_c   1.000
_cell.angle_alpha   90.00
_cell.angle_beta   90.00
_cell.angle_gamma   90.00
#
_symmetry.space_group_name_H-M   'P 1'
#
loop_
_entity.id
_entity.type
_entity.pdbx_description
1 polymer ?
#
loop_
_entity_poly.entity_id
_entity_poly.type
_entity_poly.pdbx_seq_one_letter_code
_entity_poly.pdbx_strand_id
1 'polypeptide(L)'
;MNFPEKTEAYWDRVTPTLTHPLSAEAQAQPVSLPTQNLQQLDEEVQEKAGQHILQLLVNQLAAQSDKEKRLYFHIWRLLYEELAKKTSLKMWIHVLPADTRQPDHPLEQHLSISTAIADALPNPAFLVFFLGPVQEFIAAARRTQNLRMGSWILFYHPSP
;
A
#
# COMPACT_ATOMS: atom_id res chain seq x y z
N MET A 1 -5.15 -4.66 -20.79
CA MET A 1 -6.60 -5.00 -20.80
C MET A 1 -6.95 -5.61 -22.15
N ASN A 2 -7.74 -6.68 -22.17
CA ASN A 2 -8.35 -7.19 -23.41
C ASN A 2 -9.70 -6.48 -23.60
N PHE A 3 -9.66 -5.27 -24.15
CA PHE A 3 -10.88 -4.66 -24.65
C PHE A 3 -11.37 -5.45 -25.88
N PRO A 4 -12.68 -5.59 -26.09
CA PRO A 4 -13.21 -6.13 -27.35
C PRO A 4 -12.65 -5.32 -28.52
N GLU A 5 -12.36 -5.99 -29.65
CA GLU A 5 -11.92 -5.30 -30.87
C GLU A 5 -12.81 -4.09 -31.16
N LYS A 6 -12.19 -2.91 -31.34
CA LYS A 6 -12.81 -1.58 -31.54
C LYS A 6 -13.29 -0.83 -30.29
N THR A 7 -13.02 -1.34 -29.10
CA THR A 7 -13.28 -0.60 -27.86
C THR A 7 -11.96 -0.07 -27.32
N GLU A 8 -11.83 1.25 -27.23
CA GLU A 8 -10.69 1.90 -26.57
C GLU A 8 -11.21 2.67 -25.35
N ALA A 9 -10.40 2.71 -24.30
CA ALA A 9 -10.73 3.50 -23.13
C ALA A 9 -10.51 4.99 -23.45
N TYR A 10 -11.50 5.84 -23.14
CA TYR A 10 -11.41 7.29 -23.37
C TYR A 10 -10.16 7.91 -22.73
N TRP A 11 -9.75 7.40 -21.55
CA TRP A 11 -8.59 7.90 -20.81
C TRP A 11 -7.24 7.62 -21.49
N ASP A 12 -7.15 6.69 -22.45
CA ASP A 12 -5.93 6.46 -23.24
C ASP A 12 -5.61 7.63 -24.21
N ARG A 13 -6.60 8.50 -24.47
CA ARG A 13 -6.49 9.60 -25.45
C ARG A 13 -6.44 10.98 -24.80
N VAL A 14 -6.47 11.06 -23.47
CA VAL A 14 -6.53 12.33 -22.73
C VAL A 14 -5.24 12.53 -21.96
N THR A 15 -4.68 13.73 -22.02
CA THR A 15 -3.53 14.09 -21.19
C THR A 15 -3.94 14.02 -19.72
N PRO A 16 -3.24 13.23 -18.89
CA PRO A 16 -3.59 13.11 -17.48
C PRO A 16 -3.33 14.45 -16.77
N THR A 17 -4.33 14.94 -16.05
CA THR A 17 -4.25 16.21 -15.30
C THR A 17 -4.84 16.06 -13.91
N LEU A 18 -4.32 16.82 -12.95
CA LEU A 18 -4.85 16.98 -11.60
C LEU A 18 -5.57 18.32 -11.50
N THR A 19 -6.82 18.28 -11.07
CA THR A 19 -7.63 19.46 -10.76
C THR A 19 -7.90 19.50 -9.26
N HIS A 20 -7.90 20.69 -8.67
CA HIS A 20 -8.25 20.83 -7.26
C HIS A 20 -9.76 20.57 -7.09
N PRO A 21 -10.18 19.65 -6.21
CA PRO A 21 -11.58 19.19 -6.15
C PRO A 21 -12.56 20.27 -5.69
N LEU A 22 -12.08 21.33 -5.02
CA LEU A 22 -12.91 22.37 -4.41
C LEU A 22 -12.64 23.78 -4.94
N SER A 23 -11.85 23.93 -6.02
CA SER A 23 -11.52 25.25 -6.56
C SER A 23 -11.86 25.32 -8.04
N ALA A 24 -12.98 25.96 -8.36
CA ALA A 24 -13.45 26.14 -9.73
C ALA A 24 -12.47 26.95 -10.60
N GLU A 25 -11.64 27.79 -9.99
CA GLU A 25 -10.63 28.61 -10.67
C GLU A 25 -9.23 27.98 -10.68
N ALA A 26 -9.05 26.79 -10.07
CA ALA A 26 -7.74 26.16 -10.04
C ALA A 26 -7.36 25.61 -11.42
N GLN A 27 -6.17 25.97 -11.88
CA GLN A 27 -5.63 25.46 -13.13
C GLN A 27 -5.30 23.97 -13.01
N ALA A 28 -5.74 23.18 -14.00
CA ALA A 28 -5.39 21.78 -14.11
C ALA A 28 -3.87 21.64 -14.29
N GLN A 29 -3.24 20.79 -13.47
CA GLN A 29 -1.81 20.52 -13.53
C GLN A 29 -1.56 19.22 -14.29
N PRO A 30 -0.74 19.20 -15.35
CA PRO A 30 -0.44 17.97 -16.06
C PRO A 30 0.33 16.99 -15.17
N VAL A 31 -0.04 15.72 -15.26
CA VAL A 31 0.64 14.64 -14.55
C VAL A 31 1.67 14.03 -15.49
N SER A 32 2.93 14.03 -15.07
CA SER A 32 3.97 13.29 -15.79
C SER A 32 3.91 11.82 -15.38
N LEU A 33 3.56 10.96 -16.34
CA LEU A 33 3.68 9.52 -16.17
C LEU A 33 5.16 9.11 -16.26
N PRO A 34 5.63 8.17 -15.42
CA PRO A 34 7.04 7.79 -15.35
C PRO A 34 7.57 7.16 -16.65
N THR A 35 6.70 6.55 -17.46
CA THR A 35 7.05 6.04 -18.79
C THR A 35 5.81 5.92 -19.68
N GLN A 36 6.01 5.99 -21.00
CA GLN A 36 4.99 5.70 -22.00
C GLN A 36 5.04 4.24 -22.48
N ASN A 37 6.12 3.51 -22.16
CA ASN A 37 6.27 2.10 -22.53
C ASN A 37 5.83 1.19 -21.38
N LEU A 38 4.58 0.75 -21.43
CA LEU A 38 3.97 -0.10 -20.40
C LEU A 38 4.58 -1.51 -20.34
N GLN A 39 4.99 -2.10 -21.48
CA GLN A 39 5.61 -3.42 -21.51
C GLN A 39 6.95 -3.42 -20.76
N GLN A 40 7.78 -2.42 -21.04
CA GLN A 40 9.06 -2.26 -20.36
C GLN A 40 8.87 -2.03 -18.85
N LEU A 41 7.80 -1.33 -18.47
CA LEU A 41 7.45 -1.09 -17.07
C LEU A 41 7.04 -2.39 -16.36
N ASP A 42 6.21 -3.20 -16.99
CA ASP A 42 5.80 -4.50 -16.45
C ASP A 42 7.02 -5.41 -16.24
N GLU A 43 7.92 -5.50 -17.21
CA GLU A 43 9.19 -6.23 -17.07
C GLU A 43 10.07 -5.67 -15.95
N GLU A 44 10.13 -4.34 -15.81
CA GLU A 44 10.90 -3.71 -14.73
C GLU A 44 10.34 -4.07 -13.35
N VAL A 45 9.03 -3.95 -13.17
CA VAL A 45 8.37 -4.17 -11.88
C VAL A 45 8.37 -5.65 -11.51
N GLN A 46 7.97 -6.53 -12.43
CA GLN A 46 7.80 -7.96 -12.15
C GLN A 46 9.13 -8.70 -12.12
N GLU A 47 9.91 -8.61 -13.20
CA GLU A 47 11.11 -9.42 -13.40
C GLU A 47 12.33 -8.77 -12.74
N LYS A 48 12.62 -7.50 -13.05
CA LYS A 48 13.86 -6.86 -12.59
C LYS A 48 13.84 -6.52 -11.11
N ALA A 49 12.70 -6.05 -10.59
CA ALA A 49 12.56 -5.66 -9.20
C ALA A 49 11.90 -6.76 -8.36
N GLY A 50 10.69 -7.20 -8.70
CA GLY A 50 9.89 -8.14 -7.91
C GLY A 50 10.60 -9.47 -7.63
N GLN A 51 11.01 -10.19 -8.68
CA GLN A 51 11.72 -11.45 -8.51
C GLN A 51 13.04 -11.28 -7.76
N HIS A 52 13.79 -10.22 -8.04
CA HIS A 52 15.06 -9.96 -7.36
C HIS A 52 14.87 -9.70 -5.85
N ILE A 53 13.87 -8.90 -5.48
CA ILE A 53 13.50 -8.66 -4.06
C ILE A 53 13.16 -9.98 -3.38
N LEU A 54 12.28 -10.79 -4.00
CA LEU A 54 11.85 -12.06 -3.43
C LEU A 54 13.01 -13.04 -3.27
N GLN A 55 13.86 -13.18 -4.30
CA GLN A 55 14.99 -14.10 -4.27
C GLN A 55 16.00 -13.70 -3.19
N LEU A 56 16.28 -12.40 -3.04
CA LEU A 56 17.15 -11.90 -1.96
C LEU A 56 16.57 -12.23 -0.58
N LEU A 57 15.28 -11.97 -0.35
CA LEU A 57 14.62 -12.26 0.93
C LEU A 57 14.63 -13.76 1.25
N VAL A 58 14.30 -14.61 0.27
CA VAL A 58 14.32 -16.07 0.44
C VAL A 58 15.72 -16.55 0.81
N ASN A 59 16.75 -16.06 0.12
CA ASN A 59 18.14 -16.43 0.41
C ASN A 59 18.60 -15.97 1.80
N GLN A 60 18.24 -14.74 2.20
CA GLN A 60 18.58 -14.18 3.52
C GLN A 60 17.90 -14.92 4.68
N LEU A 61 16.70 -15.44 4.45
CA LEU A 61 15.89 -16.12 5.46
C LEU A 61 16.09 -17.65 5.47
N ALA A 62 16.80 -18.23 4.49
CA ALA A 62 16.89 -19.67 4.28
C ALA A 62 17.30 -20.50 5.52
N ALA A 63 18.20 -19.96 6.35
CA ALA A 63 18.73 -20.61 7.54
C ALA A 63 18.03 -20.18 8.86
N GLN A 64 17.01 -19.32 8.80
CA GLN A 64 16.33 -18.82 9.99
C GLN A 64 15.16 -19.73 10.39
N SER A 65 14.90 -19.84 11.70
CA SER A 65 13.64 -20.39 12.19
C SER A 65 12.48 -19.45 11.83
N ASP A 66 11.28 -20.00 11.63
CA ASP A 66 10.09 -19.25 11.20
C ASP A 66 10.29 -18.45 9.90
N LYS A 67 11.16 -18.92 8.99
CA LYS A 67 11.49 -18.24 7.73
C LYS A 67 10.25 -17.88 6.91
N GLU A 68 9.21 -18.71 6.91
CA GLU A 68 7.96 -18.47 6.20
C GLU A 68 7.19 -17.29 6.79
N LYS A 69 7.05 -17.23 8.13
CA LYS A 69 6.40 -16.09 8.82
C LYS A 69 7.19 -14.80 8.62
N ARG A 70 8.53 -14.88 8.71
CA ARG A 70 9.41 -13.73 8.47
C ARG A 70 9.30 -13.23 7.04
N LEU A 71 9.29 -14.14 6.07
CA LEU A 71 9.12 -13.82 4.66
C LEU A 71 7.77 -13.15 4.41
N TYR A 72 6.69 -13.72 4.96
CA TYR A 72 5.36 -13.13 4.90
C TYR A 72 5.34 -11.69 5.43
N PHE A 73 5.88 -11.44 6.62
CA PHE A 73 5.90 -10.08 7.18
C PHE A 73 6.74 -9.11 6.36
N HIS A 74 7.87 -9.55 5.80
CA HIS A 74 8.68 -8.69 4.92
C HIS A 74 7.93 -8.35 3.63
N ILE A 75 7.30 -9.32 2.99
CA ILE A 75 6.53 -9.08 1.77
C ILE A 75 5.36 -8.14 2.08
N TRP A 76 4.55 -8.48 3.08
CA TRP A 76 3.37 -7.71 3.46
C TRP A 76 3.71 -6.26 3.85
N ARG A 77 4.83 -6.05 4.55
CA ARG A 77 5.19 -4.72 5.05
C ARG A 77 6.06 -3.89 4.11
N LEU A 78 6.95 -4.52 3.36
CA LEU A 78 8.07 -3.83 2.68
C LEU A 78 8.07 -4.00 1.15
N LEU A 79 7.26 -4.89 0.57
CA LEU A 79 7.32 -5.14 -0.89
C LEU A 79 7.12 -3.85 -1.69
N TYR A 80 6.05 -3.11 -1.41
CA TYR A 80 5.74 -1.88 -2.13
C TYR A 80 6.77 -0.77 -1.89
N GLU A 81 7.32 -0.68 -0.67
CA GLU A 81 8.41 0.25 -0.38
C GLU A 81 9.68 -0.08 -1.18
N GLU A 82 10.04 -1.36 -1.27
CA GLU A 82 11.21 -1.80 -2.02
C GLU A 82 11.02 -1.64 -3.53
N LEU A 83 9.82 -1.92 -4.05
CA LEU A 83 9.48 -1.66 -5.44
C LEU A 83 9.52 -0.16 -5.75
N ALA A 84 9.03 0.70 -4.87
CA ALA A 84 9.11 2.16 -5.04
C ALA A 84 10.56 2.64 -5.12
N LYS A 85 11.49 2.02 -4.39
CA LYS A 85 12.92 2.37 -4.45
C LYS A 85 13.62 1.85 -5.70
N LYS A 86 13.18 0.69 -6.22
CA LYS A 86 13.88 -0.07 -7.27
C LYS A 86 13.27 0.08 -8.67
N THR A 87 12.14 0.76 -8.80
CA THR A 87 11.44 0.93 -10.08
C THR A 87 11.23 2.39 -10.44
N SER A 88 11.07 2.66 -11.73
CA SER A 88 10.73 3.96 -12.29
C SER A 88 9.37 4.50 -11.82
N LEU A 89 8.47 3.63 -11.33
CA LEU A 89 7.19 4.02 -10.73
C LEU A 89 7.34 4.88 -9.48
N LYS A 90 8.40 4.70 -8.69
CA LYS A 90 8.55 5.43 -7.41
C LYS A 90 7.28 5.31 -6.56
N MET A 91 6.80 6.43 -6.03
CA MET A 91 5.60 6.51 -5.19
C MET A 91 4.30 6.19 -5.94
N TRP A 92 4.29 6.18 -7.28
CA TRP A 92 3.10 5.83 -8.05
C TRP A 92 2.61 4.41 -7.73
N ILE A 93 3.51 3.51 -7.32
CA ILE A 93 3.16 2.13 -7.03
C ILE A 93 2.12 1.98 -5.91
N HIS A 94 2.10 2.91 -4.95
CA HIS A 94 1.15 2.89 -3.83
C HIS A 94 -0.24 3.40 -4.20
N VAL A 95 -0.38 4.06 -5.35
CA VAL A 95 -1.67 4.64 -5.80
C VAL A 95 -2.20 3.94 -7.05
N LEU A 96 -1.56 2.85 -7.49
CA LEU A 96 -2.10 2.04 -8.57
C LEU A 96 -3.45 1.45 -8.13
N PRO A 97 -4.53 1.70 -8.87
CA PRO A 97 -5.85 1.24 -8.47
C PRO A 97 -5.96 -0.28 -8.62
N ALA A 98 -6.74 -0.91 -7.74
CA ALA A 98 -7.05 -2.33 -7.86
C ALA A 98 -7.96 -2.64 -9.06
N ASP A 99 -8.91 -1.74 -9.35
CA ASP A 99 -9.74 -1.78 -10.55
C ASP A 99 -9.66 -0.40 -11.24
N THR A 100 -9.18 -0.39 -12.47
CA THR A 100 -9.08 0.83 -13.28
C THR A 100 -10.42 1.46 -13.65
N ARG A 101 -11.53 0.69 -13.59
CA ARG A 101 -12.89 1.19 -13.86
C ARG A 101 -13.49 1.87 -12.64
N GLN A 102 -13.03 1.49 -11.44
CA GLN A 102 -13.43 2.06 -10.16
C GLN A 102 -12.18 2.26 -9.30
N PRO A 103 -11.41 3.34 -9.51
CA PRO A 103 -10.13 3.56 -8.84
C PRO A 103 -10.32 4.15 -7.43
N ASP A 104 -11.14 3.50 -6.60
CA ASP A 104 -11.51 3.95 -5.25
C ASP A 104 -10.55 3.47 -4.15
N HIS A 105 -9.73 2.45 -4.43
CA HIS A 105 -8.71 1.94 -3.51
C HIS A 105 -7.47 1.42 -4.25
N PRO A 106 -6.29 1.45 -3.60
CA PRO A 106 -5.07 0.95 -4.20
C PRO A 106 -5.03 -0.59 -4.23
N LEU A 107 -4.26 -1.14 -5.19
CA LEU A 107 -4.04 -2.57 -5.36
C LEU A 107 -3.50 -3.23 -4.08
N GLU A 108 -2.58 -2.56 -3.39
CA GLU A 108 -2.01 -3.02 -2.12
C GLU A 108 -3.10 -3.28 -1.06
N GLN A 109 -4.06 -2.35 -0.92
CA GLN A 109 -5.19 -2.50 0.01
C GLN A 109 -6.11 -3.65 -0.41
N HIS A 110 -6.38 -3.79 -1.71
CA HIS A 110 -7.20 -4.88 -2.24
C HIS A 110 -6.63 -6.25 -1.89
N LEU A 111 -5.31 -6.43 -2.12
CA LEU A 111 -4.63 -7.68 -1.80
C LEU A 111 -4.65 -7.98 -0.30
N SER A 112 -4.42 -6.97 0.55
CA SER A 112 -4.48 -7.12 2.01
C SER A 112 -5.85 -7.61 2.49
N ILE A 113 -6.94 -7.01 2.01
CA ILE A 113 -8.30 -7.41 2.38
C ILE A 113 -8.66 -8.79 1.82
N SER A 114 -8.39 -9.04 0.54
CA SER A 114 -8.73 -10.31 -0.12
C SER A 114 -7.99 -11.49 0.50
N THR A 115 -6.70 -11.32 0.85
CA THR A 115 -5.92 -12.35 1.56
C THR A 115 -6.43 -12.60 2.97
N ALA A 116 -6.75 -11.55 3.74
CA ALA A 116 -7.31 -11.69 5.07
C ALA A 116 -8.66 -12.44 5.08
N ILE A 117 -9.55 -12.13 4.11
CA ILE A 117 -10.83 -12.83 3.98
C ILE A 117 -10.62 -14.27 3.55
N ALA A 118 -9.76 -14.51 2.55
CA ALA A 118 -9.50 -15.86 2.04
C ALA A 118 -8.95 -16.80 3.13
N ASP A 119 -8.06 -16.29 3.99
CA ASP A 119 -7.50 -17.04 5.13
C ASP A 119 -8.53 -17.31 6.23
N ALA A 120 -9.51 -16.41 6.41
CA ALA A 120 -10.57 -16.55 7.41
C ALA A 120 -11.78 -17.41 6.98
N LEU A 121 -11.81 -17.87 5.73
CA LEU A 121 -12.88 -18.74 5.24
C LEU A 121 -12.88 -20.11 5.94
N PRO A 122 -14.06 -20.75 6.12
CA PRO A 122 -15.38 -20.32 5.62
C PRO A 122 -16.13 -19.35 6.53
N ASN A 123 -15.62 -19.08 7.74
CA ASN A 123 -16.33 -18.30 8.76
C ASN A 123 -15.54 -17.01 9.11
N PRO A 124 -15.49 -16.03 8.18
CA PRO A 124 -14.79 -14.78 8.45
C PRO A 124 -15.47 -14.03 9.60
N ALA A 125 -14.66 -13.47 10.49
CA ALA A 125 -15.13 -12.66 11.61
C ALA A 125 -14.35 -11.34 11.68
N PHE A 126 -15.01 -10.27 12.10
CA PHE A 126 -14.38 -9.00 12.38
C PHE A 126 -14.01 -8.91 13.85
N LEU A 127 -12.72 -8.70 14.14
CA LEU A 127 -12.26 -8.34 15.47
C LEU A 127 -12.20 -6.81 15.58
N VAL A 128 -13.05 -6.24 16.42
CA VAL A 128 -12.99 -4.83 16.79
C VAL A 128 -12.57 -4.75 18.25
N PHE A 129 -11.44 -4.11 18.51
CA PHE A 129 -10.98 -3.83 19.87
C PHE A 129 -10.79 -2.33 20.06
N PHE A 130 -11.01 -1.87 21.29
CA PHE A 130 -10.87 -0.47 21.68
C PHE A 130 -9.99 -0.41 22.92
N LEU A 131 -8.97 0.44 22.88
CA LEU A 131 -8.17 0.79 24.05
C LEU A 131 -8.81 2.04 24.69
N GLY A 132 -9.12 1.94 26.00
CA GLY A 132 -9.95 2.84 26.83
C GLY A 132 -9.67 4.36 26.78
N PRO A 133 -10.36 5.18 27.59
CA PRO A 133 -10.61 6.60 27.32
C PRO A 133 -9.31 7.39 27.13
N VAL A 134 -8.98 7.62 25.86
CA VAL A 134 -7.76 8.33 25.43
C VAL A 134 -7.70 9.72 26.08
N GLN A 135 -8.85 10.36 26.28
CA GLN A 135 -8.94 11.68 26.89
C GLN A 135 -8.56 11.68 28.38
N GLU A 136 -9.08 10.74 29.18
CA GLU A 136 -8.76 10.65 30.61
C GLU A 136 -7.29 10.29 30.84
N PHE A 137 -6.76 9.40 29.99
CA PHE A 137 -5.36 9.00 30.03
C PHE A 137 -4.41 10.16 29.68
N ILE A 138 -4.75 10.96 28.65
CA ILE A 138 -3.98 12.17 28.28
C ILE A 138 -4.12 13.25 29.36
N ALA A 139 -5.32 13.44 29.92
CA ALA A 139 -5.60 14.45 30.94
C ALA A 139 -4.84 14.24 32.26
N ALA A 140 -4.48 12.99 32.58
CA ALA A 140 -3.66 12.67 33.75
C ALA A 140 -2.20 13.18 33.64
N ALA A 141 -1.74 13.57 32.45
CA ALA A 141 -0.37 14.06 32.24
C ALA A 141 -0.16 15.49 32.76
N ARG A 142 0.59 15.63 33.85
CA ARG A 142 0.92 16.93 34.49
C ARG A 142 2.08 17.70 33.84
N ARG A 143 2.78 17.10 32.89
CA ARG A 143 3.91 17.70 32.15
C ARG A 143 3.80 17.29 30.68
N THR A 144 4.20 18.15 29.76
CA THR A 144 4.22 17.86 28.31
C THR A 144 5.06 16.62 27.97
N GLN A 145 6.11 16.35 28.75
CA GLN A 145 6.89 15.11 28.65
C GLN A 145 6.04 13.87 28.94
N ASN A 146 5.25 13.87 30.02
CA ASN A 146 4.36 12.75 30.37
C ASN A 146 3.26 12.54 29.32
N LEU A 147 2.83 13.61 28.66
CA LEU A 147 1.84 13.55 27.58
C LEU A 147 2.41 12.83 26.35
N ARG A 148 3.66 13.15 25.97
CA ARG A 148 4.39 12.44 24.90
C ARG A 148 4.67 10.99 25.26
N MET A 149 5.09 10.70 26.50
CA MET A 149 5.29 9.32 26.96
C MET A 149 3.97 8.55 27.04
N GLY A 150 2.87 9.19 27.41
CA GLY A 150 1.54 8.58 27.41
C GLY A 150 1.12 8.14 26.00
N SER A 151 1.23 9.02 25.00
CA SER A 151 0.98 8.67 23.60
C SER A 151 1.86 7.50 23.13
N TRP A 152 3.11 7.44 23.59
CA TRP A 152 4.01 6.32 23.32
C TRP A 152 3.54 5.01 23.94
N ILE A 153 3.14 5.01 25.22
CA ILE A 153 2.67 3.80 25.91
C ILE A 153 1.42 3.22 25.24
N LEU A 154 0.48 4.08 24.83
CA LEU A 154 -0.72 3.65 24.10
C LEU A 154 -0.38 3.02 22.74
N PHE A 155 0.72 3.45 22.10
CA PHE A 155 1.13 2.94 20.80
C PHE A 155 2.00 1.67 20.91
N TYR A 156 2.80 1.55 21.97
CA TYR A 156 3.80 0.48 22.11
C TYR A 156 3.39 -0.69 22.98
N HIS A 157 2.34 -0.60 23.80
CA HIS A 157 1.94 -1.73 24.64
C HIS A 157 1.21 -2.79 23.81
N PRO A 158 1.84 -3.95 23.50
CA PRO A 158 1.09 -5.08 22.99
C PRO A 158 0.35 -5.65 24.20
N SER A 159 -0.98 -5.66 24.18
CA SER A 159 -1.72 -6.44 25.17
C SER A 159 -1.21 -7.89 25.14
N PRO A 160 -1.06 -8.56 26.30
CA PRO A 160 -0.50 -9.91 26.43
C PRO A 160 -1.23 -10.97 25.59
#